data_AF-A0A2T4I699-F1
#
_entry.id   AF-A0A2T4I699-F1
#
_cell.length_a   1.000
_cell.length_b   1.000
_cell.length_c   1.000
_cell.angle_alpha   90.00
_cell.angle_beta   90.00
_cell.angle_gamma   90.00
#
_symmetry.space_group_name_H-M   'P 1'
#
loop_
_entity.id
_entity.type
_entity.pdbx_description
1 polymer ?
#
loop_
_entity_poly.entity_id
_entity_poly.type
_entity_poly.pdbx_seq_one_letter_code
_entity_poly.pdbx_strand_id
1 'polypeptide(L)' 'MSRAINLNASPAEVQAMCDRHHARVTAIESLLSGGTRVVLANGDAAAIITKSFGSKVIKGNVKRVPLALAGQWVA' A
#
# COMPACT_ATOMS: atom_id res chain seq x y z
N MET A 1 4.32 -4.43 15.12
CA MET A 1 3.64 -3.51 14.18
C MET A 1 4.01 -3.88 12.76
N SER A 2 3.04 -4.15 11.88
CA SER A 2 3.30 -4.43 10.46
C SER A 2 3.69 -3.13 9.73
N ARG A 3 4.63 -3.22 8.79
CA ARG A 3 5.01 -2.12 7.89
C ARG A 3 4.18 -2.06 6.58
N ALA A 4 3.28 -3.02 6.39
CA ALA A 4 2.45 -3.14 5.19
C ALA A 4 0.98 -2.78 5.48
N ILE A 5 0.39 -1.99 4.58
CA ILE A 5 -1.00 -1.51 4.66
C ILE A 5 -1.68 -1.79 3.33
N ASN A 6 -2.95 -2.20 3.38
CA ASN A 6 -3.81 -2.31 2.21
C ASN A 6 -4.84 -1.18 2.25
N LEU A 7 -4.98 -0.46 1.15
CA LEU A 7 -5.73 0.79 1.06
C LEU A 7 -6.71 0.74 -0.11
N ASN A 8 -7.95 1.15 0.12
CA ASN A 8 -8.91 1.44 -0.94
C ASN A 8 -8.64 2.85 -1.50
N ALA A 9 -7.53 2.96 -2.22
CA ALA A 9 -7.06 4.16 -2.89
C ALA A 9 -6.17 3.75 -4.08
N SER A 10 -6.05 4.64 -5.06
CA SER A 10 -5.14 4.45 -6.20
C SER A 10 -3.66 4.55 -5.77
N PRO A 11 -2.72 3.96 -6.53
CA PRO A 11 -1.29 4.07 -6.23
C PRO A 11 -0.80 5.51 -6.13
N ALA A 12 -1.34 6.41 -6.97
CA ALA A 12 -0.98 7.83 -6.99
C ALA A 12 -1.44 8.56 -5.71
N GLU A 13 -2.67 8.31 -5.25
CA GLU A 13 -3.16 8.88 -3.98
C GLU A 13 -2.35 8.37 -2.78
N VAL A 14 -1.98 7.09 -2.81
CA VAL A 14 -1.14 6.48 -1.76
C VAL A 14 0.25 7.09 -1.75
N GLN A 15 0.90 7.22 -2.90
CA GLN A 15 2.20 7.85 -3.02
C GLN A 15 2.16 9.30 -2.51
N ALA A 16 1.19 10.09 -2.98
CA ALA A 16 1.05 11.49 -2.55
C ALA A 16 0.83 11.63 -1.03
N MET A 17 0.07 10.73 -0.41
CA MET A 17 -0.10 10.72 1.04
C MET A 17 1.21 10.35 1.76
N CYS A 18 1.95 9.36 1.25
CA CYS A 18 3.23 8.97 1.83
C CYS A 18 4.25 10.12 1.76
N ASP A 19 4.29 10.84 0.62
CA ASP A 19 5.18 11.99 0.43
C ASP A 19 4.87 13.12 1.40
N ARG A 20 3.58 13.45 1.59
CA ARG A 20 3.14 14.48 2.57
C ARG A 20 3.57 14.18 4.01
N HIS A 21 3.69 12.91 4.37
CA HIS A 21 4.11 12.47 5.71
C HIS A 21 5.58 12.07 5.79
N HIS A 22 6.37 12.27 4.72
CA HIS A 22 7.76 11.82 4.62
C HIS A 22 7.92 10.32 4.94
N ALA A 23 6.89 9.52 4.64
CA ALA A 23 6.86 8.10 4.91
C ALA A 23 7.60 7.36 3.78
N ARG A 24 8.82 6.91 4.05
CA ARG A 24 9.65 6.21 3.04
C ARG A 24 8.98 4.91 2.59
N VAL A 25 8.55 4.88 1.33
CA VAL A 25 7.99 3.70 0.66
C VAL A 25 9.11 2.73 0.25
N THR A 26 8.84 1.44 0.39
CA THR A 26 9.69 0.33 -0.10
C THR A 26 9.02 -0.45 -1.23
N ALA A 27 7.68 -0.50 -1.27
CA ALA A 27 6.93 -1.03 -2.39
C ALA A 27 5.52 -0.43 -2.44
N ILE A 28 5.01 -0.21 -3.64
CA ILE A 28 3.60 0.09 -3.94
C ILE A 28 3.14 -0.88 -5.01
N GLU A 29 2.05 -1.58 -4.74
CA GLU A 29 1.49 -2.63 -5.60
C GLU A 29 -0.01 -2.40 -5.75
N SER A 30 -0.53 -2.39 -6.98
CA SER A 30 -1.98 -2.49 -7.21
C SER A 30 -2.48 -3.87 -6.78
N LEU A 31 -3.61 -3.92 -6.08
CA LEU A 31 -4.23 -5.17 -5.64
C LEU A 31 -5.20 -5.70 -6.70
N LEU A 32 -5.20 -7.02 -6.93
CA LEU A 32 -6.15 -7.67 -7.85
C LEU A 32 -7.61 -7.57 -7.35
N SER A 33 -7.79 -7.43 -6.04
CA SER A 33 -9.09 -7.17 -5.42
C SER A 33 -9.53 -5.70 -5.51
N GLY A 34 -8.75 -4.84 -6.17
CA GLY A 34 -8.92 -3.39 -6.14
C GLY A 34 -8.19 -2.73 -4.97
N GLY A 35 -7.80 -1.48 -5.17
CA GLY A 35 -6.99 -0.70 -4.23
C GLY A 35 -5.48 -0.94 -4.37
N THR A 36 -4.74 -0.56 -3.34
CA THR A 36 -3.27 -0.52 -3.33
C THR A 36 -2.72 -1.11 -2.04
N ARG A 37 -1.66 -1.91 -2.16
CA ARG A 37 -0.80 -2.29 -1.04
C ARG A 37 0.42 -1.38 -1.03
N VAL A 38 0.70 -0.77 0.11
CA VAL A 38 1.93 -0.04 0.36
C VAL A 38 2.73 -0.70 1.46
N VAL A 39 4.03 -0.81 1.24
CA VAL A 39 5.00 -1.28 2.22
C VAL A 39 5.94 -0.13 2.52
N LEU A 40 5.98 0.30 3.77
CA LEU A 40 6.82 1.39 4.25
C LEU A 40 8.11 0.85 4.88
N ALA A 41 9.08 1.72 5.08
CA ALA A 41 10.37 1.35 5.65
C ALA A 41 10.27 0.83 7.09
N ASN A 42 9.31 1.34 7.88
CA ASN A 42 9.12 0.97 9.29
C ASN A 42 7.64 0.98 9.72
N GLY A 43 7.38 0.47 10.92
CA GLY A 43 6.03 0.34 11.48
C GLY A 43 5.41 1.66 11.95
N ASP A 44 6.23 2.65 12.33
CA ASP A 44 5.74 3.95 12.82
C ASP A 44 5.16 4.79 11.68
N ALA A 45 5.87 4.82 10.54
CA ALA A 45 5.34 5.38 9.30
C ALA A 45 4.04 4.68 8.89
N ALA A 46 3.96 3.36 9.08
CA ALA A 46 2.74 2.62 8.79
C ALA A 46 1.58 2.99 9.72
N ALA A 47 1.84 3.23 11.00
CA ALA A 47 0.81 3.71 11.92
C ALA A 47 0.28 5.09 11.51
N ILE A 48 1.16 6.02 11.12
CA ILE A 48 0.80 7.36 10.65
C ILE A 48 -0.09 7.26 9.40
N ILE A 49 0.37 6.54 8.38
CA ILE A 49 -0.37 6.41 7.11
C ILE A 49 -1.70 5.67 7.30
N THR A 50 -1.74 4.65 8.17
CA THR A 50 -3.00 3.96 8.53
C THR A 50 -4.01 4.94 9.11
N LYS A 51 -3.57 5.83 10.02
CA LYS A 51 -4.43 6.86 10.61
C LYS A 51 -4.90 7.88 9.57
N SER A 52 -4.02 8.33 8.68
CA SER A 52 -4.36 9.31 7.63
C SER A 52 -5.38 8.78 6.62
N PHE A 53 -5.35 7.48 6.29
CA PHE A 53 -6.34 6.87 5.39
C PHE A 53 -7.64 6.43 6.07
N GLY A 54 -7.62 6.17 7.38
CA GLY A 54 -8.81 5.92 8.19
C GLY A 54 -9.71 4.82 7.62
N SER A 55 -10.92 5.19 7.20
CA SER A 55 -11.92 4.25 6.64
C SER A 55 -11.49 3.61 5.31
N LYS A 56 -10.48 4.15 4.62
CA LYS A 56 -9.92 3.55 3.41
C LYS A 56 -8.98 2.38 3.69
N VAL A 57 -8.66 2.06 4.95
CA VAL A 57 -7.83 0.90 5.30
C VAL A 57 -8.63 -0.40 5.15
N ILE A 58 -8.13 -1.33 4.34
CA ILE A 58 -8.74 -2.63 4.12
C ILE A 58 -8.30 -3.59 5.24
N LYS A 59 -9.25 -4.00 6.09
CA LYS A 59 -9.00 -4.84 7.28
C LYS A 59 -9.08 -6.37 7.02
N GLY A 60 -9.40 -6.78 5.80
CA GLY A 60 -9.57 -8.19 5.42
C GLY A 60 -8.49 -8.73 4.49
N ASN A 61 -8.68 -9.97 4.04
CA ASN A 61 -7.80 -10.59 3.05
C ASN A 61 -7.87 -9.85 1.72
N VAL A 62 -6.72 -9.58 1.12
CA VAL A 62 -6.59 -8.98 -0.22
C VAL A 62 -5.94 -9.97 -1.18
N LYS A 63 -6.36 -9.94 -2.44
CA LYS A 63 -5.72 -10.73 -3.50
C LYS A 63 -4.54 -9.93 -4.06
N ARG A 64 -3.35 -10.49 -3.93
CA ARG A 64 -2.11 -9.92 -4.46
C ARG A 64 -1.70 -10.64 -5.74
N VAL A 65 -0.96 -9.94 -6.59
CA VAL A 65 -0.21 -10.61 -7.66
C VAL A 65 0.91 -11.43 -7.01
N PRO A 66 1.03 -12.74 -7.31
CA PRO A 66 2.17 -13.53 -6.87
C PRO A 66 3.48 -12.93 -7.38
N LEU A 67 4.53 -12.94 -6.56
CA LEU A 67 5.83 -12.34 -6.94
C LEU A 67 6.39 -12.93 -8.25
N ALA A 68 6.19 -14.23 -8.48
CA ALA A 68 6.61 -14.91 -9.70
C ALA A 68 5.96 -14.34 -10.98
N LEU A 69 4.78 -13.71 -10.86
CA LEU A 69 4.03 -13.13 -11.99
C LEU A 69 4.11 -11.60 -12.03
N ALA A 70 4.67 -10.95 -11.00
CA ALA A 70 4.70 -9.48 -10.90
C ALA A 70 5.58 -8.82 -11.98
N GLY A 71 6.59 -9.52 -12.49
CA GLY A 71 7.47 -9.04 -13.58
C GLY A 71 7.04 -9.43 -14.99
N GLN A 72 5.95 -10.19 -15.14
CA GLN A 72 5.52 -10.76 -16.44
C GLN A 72 4.32 -10.04 -17.06
N TRP A 73 3.91 -8.90 -16.49
CA TRP A 73 2.95 -8.00 -17.11
C TRP A 73 3.61 -7.22 -18.25
N VAL A 74 3.69 -7.87 -19.41
CA VAL A 74 3.95 -7.23 -20.69
C VAL A 74 2.58 -6.90 -21.28
N ALA A 75 2.29 -5.60 -21.41
CA ALA A 75 1.25 -5.13 -22.33
C ALA A 75 1.84 -5.10 -23.74
#